data_AF-A0A5K4F7G7-F1
#
_entry.id   AF-A0A5K4F7G7-F1
#
_cell.length_a   1.000
_cell.length_b   1.000
_cell.length_c   1.000
_cell.angle_alpha   90.00
_cell.angle_beta   90.00
_cell.angle_gamma   90.00
#
_symmetry.space_group_name_H-M   'P 1'
#
loop_
_entity.id
_entity.type
_entity.pdbx_description
1 polymer ?
#
loop_
_entity_poly.entity_id
_entity_poly.type
_entity_poly.pdbx_seq_one_letter_code
_entity_poly.pdbx_strand_id
1 'polypeptide(L)'
;MPAWHDIYALSENAKQDEAGIKEASLELGKFVDAEIKAGVPIGNTVIGGFSPGGSVALYNALTITLQYDGAVASSCWLPLHTKFMSSPTLLTMPKDVPVF
;
A
#
# COMPACT_ATOMS: atom_id res chain seq x y z
N MET A 1 17.91 -7.83 -8.50
CA MET A 1 17.89 -6.77 -7.47
C MET A 1 16.67 -7.00 -6.60
N PRO A 2 16.71 -6.76 -5.28
CA PRO A 2 15.51 -6.85 -4.45
C PRO A 2 14.51 -5.78 -4.88
N ALA A 3 13.27 -6.19 -5.13
CA ALA A 3 12.18 -5.30 -5.52
C ALA A 3 10.87 -5.86 -4.99
N TRP A 4 9.92 -4.97 -4.69
CA TRP A 4 8.56 -5.36 -4.31
C TRP A 4 7.72 -5.81 -5.51
N HIS A 5 7.93 -5.17 -6.67
CA HIS A 5 7.26 -5.44 -7.94
C HIS A 5 8.13 -4.92 -9.08
N ASP A 6 7.81 -5.26 -10.33
CA ASP A 6 8.56 -4.77 -11.49
C ASP A 6 8.30 -3.28 -11.75
N ILE A 7 9.34 -2.58 -12.22
CA ILE A 7 9.27 -1.19 -12.69
C ILE A 7 9.73 -1.17 -14.15
N TYR A 8 8.81 -0.88 -15.08
CA TYR A 8 9.11 -0.90 -16.52
C TYR A 8 9.61 0.45 -17.06
N ALA A 9 9.12 1.57 -16.53
CA ALA A 9 9.59 2.93 -16.84
C ALA A 9 9.17 3.90 -15.73
N LEU A 10 9.78 5.09 -15.69
CA LEU A 10 9.55 6.12 -14.66
C LEU A 10 8.57 7.22 -15.09
N SER A 11 8.01 7.14 -16.30
CA SER A 11 7.00 8.09 -16.75
C SER A 11 5.65 7.80 -16.09
N GLU A 12 4.84 8.85 -15.88
CA GLU A 12 3.51 8.75 -15.26
C GLU A 12 2.60 7.73 -15.94
N ASN A 13 2.67 7.67 -17.28
CA ASN A 13 1.85 6.80 -18.12
C ASN A 13 2.51 5.45 -18.43
N ALA A 14 3.61 5.10 -17.75
CA ALA A 14 4.27 3.82 -17.93
C ALA A 14 3.32 2.66 -17.59
N LYS A 15 3.49 1.53 -18.31
CA LYS A 15 2.91 0.26 -17.88
C LYS A 15 3.37 -0.03 -16.45
N GLN A 16 2.47 -0.49 -15.60
CA GLN A 16 2.76 -0.90 -14.22
C GLN A 16 2.53 -2.40 -14.06
N ASP A 17 3.32 -3.02 -13.20
CA ASP A 17 3.17 -4.42 -12.82
C ASP A 17 2.03 -4.60 -11.81
N GLU A 18 0.81 -4.56 -12.31
CA GLU A 18 -0.39 -4.68 -11.47
C GLU A 18 -0.40 -5.97 -10.62
N ALA A 19 0.08 -7.08 -11.17
CA ALA A 19 0.11 -8.36 -10.46
C ALA A 19 1.09 -8.28 -9.29
N GLY A 20 2.32 -7.83 -9.53
CA GLY A 20 3.34 -7.67 -8.49
C GLY A 20 2.95 -6.63 -7.43
N ILE A 21 2.33 -5.51 -7.82
CA ILE A 21 1.83 -4.50 -6.85
C ILE A 21 0.80 -5.11 -5.90
N LYS A 22 -0.15 -5.89 -6.44
CA LYS A 22 -1.17 -6.57 -5.62
C LYS A 22 -0.56 -7.65 -4.73
N GLU A 23 0.39 -8.43 -5.25
CA GLU A 23 1.10 -9.46 -4.48
C GLU A 23 1.91 -8.85 -3.33
N ALA A 24 2.70 -7.81 -3.60
CA ALA A 24 3.45 -7.07 -2.58
C ALA A 24 2.54 -6.46 -1.51
N SER A 25 1.39 -5.93 -1.92
CA SER A 25 0.38 -5.43 -1.00
C SER A 25 -0.18 -6.54 -0.10
N LEU A 26 -0.52 -7.70 -0.65
CA LEU A 26 -0.99 -8.83 0.15
C LEU A 26 0.09 -9.33 1.12
N GLU A 27 1.36 -9.38 0.68
CA GLU A 27 2.48 -9.78 1.53
C GLU A 27 2.69 -8.83 2.70
N LEU A 28 2.61 -7.51 2.47
CA LEU A 28 2.63 -6.51 3.54
C LEU A 28 1.49 -6.74 4.55
N GLY A 29 0.29 -7.06 4.07
CA GLY A 29 -0.86 -7.39 4.92
C GLY A 29 -0.62 -8.62 5.80
N LYS A 30 0.10 -9.64 5.31
CA LYS A 30 0.45 -10.83 6.10
C LYS A 30 1.41 -10.51 7.24
N PHE A 31 2.38 -9.61 7.04
CA PHE A 31 3.26 -9.18 8.12
C PHE A 31 2.48 -8.47 9.22
N VAL A 32 1.57 -7.58 8.86
CA VAL A 32 0.71 -6.89 9.83
C VAL A 32 -0.19 -7.86 10.61
N ASP A 33 -0.83 -8.79 9.91
CA ASP A 33 -1.66 -9.82 10.54
C ASP A 33 -0.84 -10.73 11.50
N ALA A 34 0.42 -11.02 11.16
CA ALA A 34 1.32 -11.76 12.03
C ALA A 34 1.65 -10.98 13.31
N GLU A 35 1.89 -9.66 13.23
CA GLU A 35 2.13 -8.81 14.40
C GLU A 35 0.90 -8.71 15.32
N ILE A 36 -0.30 -8.58 14.73
CA ILE A 36 -1.57 -8.60 15.49
C ILE A 36 -1.73 -9.94 16.22
N LYS A 37 -1.45 -11.06 15.54
CA LYS A 37 -1.48 -12.40 16.15
C LYS A 37 -0.41 -12.60 17.23
N ALA A 38 0.71 -11.89 17.14
CA ALA A 38 1.76 -11.85 18.14
C ALA A 38 1.41 -10.97 19.36
N GLY A 39 0.28 -10.24 19.32
CA GLY A 39 -0.26 -9.48 20.44
C GLY A 39 -0.18 -7.96 20.29
N VAL A 40 0.20 -7.43 19.11
CA VAL A 40 0.07 -6.00 18.84
C VAL A 40 -1.41 -5.63 18.83
N PRO A 41 -1.86 -4.66 19.66
CA PRO A 41 -3.25 -4.25 19.66
C PRO A 41 -3.70 -3.75 18.30
N ILE A 42 -4.90 -4.16 17.88
CA ILE A 42 -5.61 -3.50 16.79
C ILE A 42 -5.81 -2.03 17.21
N GLY A 43 -5.37 -1.08 16.39
CA GLY A 43 -5.33 0.35 16.75
C GLY A 43 -3.94 0.88 17.13
N ASN A 44 -2.89 0.05 17.02
CA ASN A 44 -1.49 0.45 17.21
C ASN A 44 -0.59 0.12 16.01
N THR A 45 -1.11 0.18 14.78
CA THR A 45 -0.37 -0.20 13.56
C THR A 45 -0.27 0.97 12.58
N VAL A 46 0.95 1.40 12.30
CA VAL A 46 1.27 2.32 11.19
C VAL A 46 2.11 1.58 10.17
N ILE A 47 1.72 1.65 8.89
CA ILE A 47 2.53 1.13 7.78
C ILE A 47 3.21 2.27 7.03
N GLY A 48 4.33 2.00 6.40
CA GLY A 48 4.99 3.04 5.62
C GLY A 48 6.21 2.55 4.86
N GLY A 49 6.74 3.43 4.02
CA GLY A 49 7.91 3.12 3.22
C GLY A 49 8.45 4.31 2.45
N PHE A 50 9.58 4.05 1.78
CA PHE A 50 10.26 5.00 0.90
C PHE A 50 10.23 4.52 -0.55
N SER A 51 9.99 5.42 -1.49
CA SER A 51 10.03 5.15 -2.93
C SER A 51 9.17 3.91 -3.31
N PRO A 52 9.63 2.79 -3.93
CA PRO A 52 8.70 1.71 -4.27
C PRO A 52 8.05 1.07 -3.03
N GLY A 53 8.72 1.07 -1.87
CA GLY A 53 8.13 0.57 -0.62
C GLY A 53 7.01 1.48 -0.11
N GLY A 54 7.14 2.80 -0.28
CA GLY A 54 6.08 3.75 0.04
C GLY A 54 4.87 3.58 -0.88
N SER A 55 5.12 3.29 -2.17
CA SER A 55 4.07 3.01 -3.15
C SER A 55 3.25 1.76 -2.80
N VAL A 56 3.90 0.69 -2.33
CA VAL A 56 3.23 -0.52 -1.84
C VAL A 56 2.44 -0.23 -0.57
N ALA A 57 3.03 0.48 0.41
CA ALA A 57 2.33 0.83 1.64
C ALA A 57 1.08 1.68 1.36
N LEU A 58 1.17 2.65 0.44
CA LEU A 58 0.04 3.48 0.06
C LEU A 58 -1.05 2.68 -0.66
N TYR A 59 -0.70 1.82 -1.61
CA TYR A 59 -1.68 0.95 -2.28
C TYR A 59 -2.38 0.02 -1.30
N ASN A 60 -1.60 -0.58 -0.38
CA ASN A 60 -2.10 -1.48 0.64
C ASN A 60 -3.08 -0.77 1.58
N ALA A 61 -2.68 0.38 2.15
CA ALA A 61 -3.51 1.17 3.06
C ALA A 61 -4.87 1.49 2.41
N LEU A 62 -4.86 1.83 1.13
CA LEU A 62 -6.05 2.25 0.39
C LEU A 62 -6.97 1.09 -0.04
N THR A 63 -6.49 -0.15 -0.13
CA THR A 63 -7.23 -1.26 -0.75
C THR A 63 -7.49 -2.47 0.15
N ILE A 64 -6.75 -2.62 1.25
CA ILE A 64 -6.91 -3.73 2.19
C ILE A 64 -7.81 -3.31 3.35
N THR A 65 -8.53 -4.27 3.94
CA THR A 65 -9.47 -4.07 5.05
C THR A 65 -8.85 -4.22 6.44
N LEU A 66 -7.52 -4.33 6.52
CA LEU A 66 -6.80 -4.30 7.80
C LEU A 66 -6.87 -2.89 8.37
N GLN A 67 -7.06 -2.76 9.68
CA GLN A 67 -7.11 -1.47 10.34
C GLN A 67 -5.69 -0.94 10.53
N TYR A 68 -5.40 0.18 9.88
CA TYR A 68 -4.18 0.98 10.04
C TYR A 68 -4.53 2.28 10.76
N ASP A 69 -3.70 2.69 11.70
CA ASP A 69 -3.80 3.97 12.43
C ASP A 69 -3.07 5.10 11.70
N GLY A 70 -2.35 4.76 10.63
CA GLY A 70 -1.75 5.72 9.74
C GLY A 70 -0.95 5.04 8.63
N ALA A 71 -0.66 5.81 7.58
CA ALA A 71 0.29 5.45 6.55
C ALA A 71 1.37 6.54 6.40
N VAL A 72 2.63 6.16 6.21
CA VAL A 72 3.74 7.09 5.92
C VAL A 72 4.35 6.76 4.56
N ALA A 73 4.22 7.68 3.61
CA ALA A 73 4.49 7.50 2.19
C ALA A 73 5.58 8.48 1.72
N SER A 74 6.86 8.15 1.99
CA SER A 74 7.98 9.07 1.73
C SER A 74 8.54 8.96 0.30
N SER A 75 8.55 10.07 -0.44
CA SER A 75 9.16 10.19 -1.79
C SER A 75 8.74 9.07 -2.74
N CYS A 76 7.44 8.78 -2.77
CA CYS A 76 6.84 7.68 -3.52
C CYS A 76 5.69 8.15 -4.42
N TRP A 77 4.93 7.21 -4.98
CA TRP A 77 3.77 7.49 -5.84
C TRP A 77 2.63 6.53 -5.53
N LEU A 78 1.40 6.86 -5.92
CA LEU A 78 0.29 5.92 -5.88
C LEU A 78 0.34 5.01 -7.12
N PRO A 79 0.66 3.71 -6.97
CA PRO A 79 0.61 2.81 -8.12
C PRO A 79 -0.85 2.57 -8.51
N LEU A 80 -1.09 2.29 -9.80
CA LEU A 80 -2.41 2.08 -10.38
C LEU A 80 -3.39 3.24 -10.13
N HIS A 81 -2.90 4.49 -10.00
CA HIS A 81 -3.70 5.69 -9.69
C HIS A 81 -4.94 5.88 -10.59
N THR A 82 -4.85 5.53 -11.88
CA THR A 82 -5.99 5.61 -12.82
C THR A 82 -7.14 4.67 -12.46
N LYS A 83 -6.86 3.56 -11.77
CA LYS A 83 -7.90 2.62 -11.30
C LYS A 83 -8.72 3.19 -10.15
N PHE A 84 -8.11 3.97 -9.25
CA PHE A 84 -8.86 4.63 -8.18
C PHE A 84 -9.82 5.70 -8.71
N MET A 85 -9.45 6.39 -9.80
CA MET A 85 -10.33 7.37 -10.46
C MET A 85 -11.52 6.71 -11.17
N SER A 86 -11.31 5.53 -11.76
CA SER A 86 -12.35 4.80 -12.51
C SER A 86 -13.19 3.87 -11.64
N SER A 87 -12.69 3.46 -10.47
CA SER A 87 -13.38 2.56 -9.54
C SER A 87 -13.18 3.04 -8.09
N PRO A 88 -13.96 4.03 -7.63
CA PRO A 88 -13.87 4.54 -6.27
C PRO A 88 -14.11 3.48 -5.18
N THR A 89 -14.78 2.37 -5.52
CA THR A 89 -15.00 1.24 -4.62
C THR A 89 -13.72 0.48 -4.25
N LEU A 90 -12.60 0.74 -4.93
CA LEU A 90 -11.28 0.23 -4.54
C LEU A 90 -10.76 0.86 -3.24
N LEU A 91 -11.28 2.04 -2.85
CA LEU A 91 -10.89 2.73 -1.63
C LEU A 91 -11.62 2.12 -0.43
N THR A 92 -10.92 1.34 0.38
CA THR A 92 -11.45 0.70 1.61
C THR A 92 -11.01 1.43 2.87
N MET A 93 -9.97 2.27 2.80
CA MET A 93 -9.42 2.98 3.95
C MET A 93 -10.43 3.97 4.56
N PRO A 94 -10.63 3.98 5.88
CA PRO A 94 -11.40 5.02 6.55
C PRO A 94 -10.79 6.41 6.31
N LYS A 95 -11.64 7.43 6.18
CA LYS A 95 -11.22 8.81 5.81
C LYS A 95 -10.49 9.56 6.94
N ASP A 96 -10.58 9.05 8.15
CA ASP A 96 -9.95 9.57 9.37
C ASP A 96 -8.57 8.96 9.63
N VAL A 97 -8.14 7.95 8.85
CA VAL A 97 -6.77 7.44 8.91
C VAL A 97 -5.80 8.45 8.30
N PRO A 98 -4.83 8.97 9.06
CA PRO A 98 -3.87 9.94 8.55
C PRO A 98 -2.89 9.30 7.56
N VAL A 99 -2.59 10.01 6.49
CA VAL A 99 -1.53 9.67 5.51
C VAL A 99 -0.52 10.81 5.49
N PHE A 100 0.74 10.49 5.73
CA PHE A 100 1.86 11.44 5.78
C PHE A 100 2.83 11.23 4.62
#